data_AF-A0A7R9YQ10-F1
#
_entry.id   AF-A0A7R9YQ10-F1
#
_cell.length_a   1.000
_cell.length_b   1.000
_cell.length_c   1.000
_cell.angle_alpha   90.00
_cell.angle_beta   90.00
_cell.angle_gamma   90.00
#
_symmetry.space_group_name_H-M   'P 1'
#
loop_
_entity.id
_entity.type
_entity.pdbx_description
1 polymer ?
#
loop_
_entity_poly.entity_id
_entity_poly.type
_entity_poly.pdbx_seq_one_letter_code
_entity_poly.pdbx_strand_id
1 'polypeptide(L)'
;RALLLLACAVGGRPASRTFAPRHIASSARTPPPTAPPTFDDWAAKGVPPPAAGDLVDRICRAVNFACRQTVVGSVRRAVALRRAPEQPGERGFAGFLAKATSPPELPPVSRPTWLVIAASVPTLLGWYGFYKFSTEEELFWEELRTTGRATGCGGYGTLLPFVYAVLLGGAGQLAGVHGSETLVEAGSAWILAGQVNLYRRVNELCAERGEQPPLYAWWALLPPPIDLIVGLRQLHFLAKRNAAARGEDWEGDAVAERLFPFISAPRFTLREFARRPSIWFWFTDGVPDIDWAWLQEVAPEP
;
A
#
# COMPACT_ATOMS: atom_id res chain seq x y z
N ARG A 1 8.93 9.96 -22.93
CA ARG A 1 9.95 8.98 -23.39
C ARG A 1 10.56 8.18 -22.24
N ALA A 2 10.88 8.77 -21.08
CA ALA A 2 11.34 8.03 -19.90
C ALA A 2 10.29 7.03 -19.32
N LEU A 3 9.00 7.40 -19.33
CA LEU A 3 7.89 6.52 -18.93
C LEU A 3 7.70 5.26 -19.80
N LEU A 4 8.11 5.31 -21.07
CA LEU A 4 8.04 4.18 -22.00
C LEU A 4 9.19 3.19 -21.80
N LEU A 5 10.33 3.66 -21.30
CA LEU A 5 11.49 2.80 -21.01
C LEU A 5 11.32 2.00 -19.71
N LEU A 6 10.60 2.53 -18.71
CA LEU A 6 10.26 1.77 -17.51
C LEU A 6 9.24 0.66 -17.78
N ALA A 7 8.28 0.90 -18.68
CA ALA A 7 7.26 -0.09 -19.05
C ALA A 7 7.85 -1.31 -19.80
N CYS A 8 8.95 -1.13 -20.54
CA CYS A 8 9.60 -2.23 -21.26
C CYS A 8 10.45 -3.16 -20.36
N ALA A 9 10.87 -2.72 -19.17
CA ALA A 9 11.69 -3.53 -18.26
C ALA A 9 10.88 -4.53 -17.40
N VAL A 10 9.54 -4.38 -17.34
CA VAL A 10 8.64 -5.19 -16.50
C VAL A 10 7.90 -6.28 -17.31
N GLY A 11 8.12 -6.34 -18.62
CA GLY A 11 7.43 -7.24 -19.57
C GLY A 11 8.02 -8.65 -19.71
N GLY A 12 8.65 -9.21 -18.68
CA GLY A 12 9.13 -10.60 -18.69
C GLY A 12 7.97 -11.58 -18.51
N ARG A 13 7.57 -12.28 -19.59
CA ARG A 13 6.65 -13.43 -19.51
C ARG A 13 7.18 -14.46 -18.51
N PRO A 14 6.39 -14.98 -17.56
CA PRO A 14 6.81 -16.14 -16.80
C PRO A 14 6.78 -17.35 -17.73
N ALA A 15 7.94 -17.94 -18.01
CA ALA A 15 8.03 -19.26 -18.58
C ALA A 15 7.44 -20.25 -17.57
N SER A 16 6.38 -20.94 -17.97
CA SER A 16 5.82 -22.09 -17.26
C SER A 16 6.86 -23.21 -17.19
N ARG A 17 7.65 -23.23 -16.10
CA ARG A 17 8.42 -24.41 -15.72
C ARG A 17 7.55 -25.25 -14.78
N THR A 18 7.04 -26.33 -15.32
CA THR A 18 6.46 -27.46 -14.58
C THR A 18 7.52 -27.96 -13.60
N PHE A 19 7.34 -27.64 -12.32
CA PHE A 19 8.20 -28.15 -11.25
C PHE A 19 7.61 -29.49 -10.79
N ALA A 20 8.24 -30.59 -11.18
CA ALA A 20 7.93 -31.91 -10.63
C ALA A 20 8.35 -31.96 -9.14
N PRO A 21 7.53 -32.55 -8.25
CA PRO A 21 7.86 -32.60 -6.83
C PRO A 21 9.00 -33.59 -6.59
N ARG A 22 10.17 -33.09 -6.17
CA ARG A 22 11.19 -33.93 -5.52
C ARG A 22 10.83 -34.06 -4.05
N HIS A 23 10.40 -35.25 -3.65
CA HIS A 23 10.40 -35.66 -2.24
C HIS A 23 11.83 -35.64 -1.71
N ILE A 24 12.18 -34.62 -0.94
CA ILE A 24 13.32 -34.65 -0.03
C ILE A 24 12.73 -34.84 1.37
N ALA A 25 12.72 -36.09 1.83
CA ALA A 25 12.56 -36.39 3.23
C ALA A 25 13.84 -35.94 3.95
N SER A 26 13.75 -34.86 4.72
CA SER A 26 14.72 -34.55 5.78
C SER A 26 13.96 -34.03 6.98
N SER A 27 13.79 -34.92 7.95
CA SER A 27 13.28 -34.64 9.28
C SER A 27 14.33 -33.84 10.05
N ALA A 28 14.32 -32.52 9.88
CA ALA A 28 14.84 -31.61 10.89
C ALA A 28 13.64 -30.84 11.45
N ARG A 29 13.32 -31.06 12.73
CA ARG A 29 12.33 -30.26 13.45
C ARG A 29 12.80 -28.81 13.40
N THR A 30 12.19 -28.01 12.55
CA THR A 30 12.32 -26.56 12.59
C THR A 30 11.87 -26.13 13.99
N PRO A 31 12.69 -25.37 14.74
CA PRO A 31 12.22 -24.78 15.99
C PRO A 31 10.97 -23.94 15.68
N PRO A 32 10.00 -23.87 16.62
CA PRO A 32 8.83 -23.03 16.42
C PRO A 32 9.30 -21.61 16.09
N PRO A 33 8.64 -20.91 15.14
CA PRO A 33 9.03 -19.56 14.78
C PRO A 33 9.06 -18.71 16.05
N THR A 34 10.25 -18.24 16.42
CA THR A 34 10.41 -17.27 17.49
C THR A 34 9.49 -16.09 17.21
N ALA A 35 8.71 -15.68 18.22
CA ALA A 35 7.84 -14.53 18.10
C ALA A 35 8.64 -13.34 17.54
N PRO A 36 8.10 -12.59 16.57
CA PRO A 36 8.80 -11.45 15.99
C PRO A 36 9.18 -10.45 17.09
N PRO A 37 10.35 -9.80 16.99
CA PRO A 37 10.84 -8.86 18.00
C PRO A 37 9.79 -7.80 18.33
N THR A 38 9.74 -7.43 19.61
CA THR A 38 8.86 -6.38 20.11
C THR A 38 9.42 -4.99 19.73
N PHE A 39 8.61 -3.94 19.83
CA PHE A 39 9.10 -2.57 19.66
C PHE A 39 10.23 -2.25 20.65
N ASP A 40 10.13 -2.78 21.88
CA ASP A 40 11.11 -2.61 22.94
C ASP A 40 12.45 -3.32 22.62
N ASP A 41 12.40 -4.47 21.93
CA ASP A 41 13.60 -5.16 21.46
C ASP A 41 14.42 -4.30 20.49
N TRP A 42 13.77 -3.58 19.59
CA TRP A 42 14.45 -2.70 18.64
C TRP A 42 14.90 -1.39 19.23
N ALA A 43 14.13 -0.83 20.17
CA ALA A 43 14.58 0.33 20.94
C ALA A 43 15.90 0.03 21.67
N ALA A 44 16.07 -1.22 22.15
CA ALA A 44 17.27 -1.66 22.85
C ALA A 44 18.41 -2.12 21.91
N LYS A 45 18.12 -2.91 20.88
CA LYS A 45 19.12 -3.62 20.05
C LYS A 45 19.38 -2.95 18.69
N GLY A 46 18.55 -1.98 18.31
CA GLY A 46 18.53 -1.43 16.96
C GLY A 46 17.94 -2.39 15.93
N VAL A 47 17.77 -1.88 14.71
CA VAL A 47 17.31 -2.68 13.57
C VAL A 47 18.50 -3.48 13.03
N PRO A 48 18.35 -4.79 12.74
CA PRO A 48 19.44 -5.58 12.16
C PRO A 48 19.92 -4.96 10.83
N PRO A 49 21.22 -5.05 10.51
CA PRO A 49 21.73 -4.54 9.24
C PRO A 49 21.12 -5.32 8.05
N PRO A 50 21.01 -4.69 6.88
CA PRO A 50 20.52 -5.36 5.68
C PRO A 50 21.44 -6.52 5.27
N ALA A 51 20.86 -7.58 4.70
CA ALA A 51 21.61 -8.73 4.23
C ALA A 51 22.63 -8.34 3.15
N ALA A 52 23.81 -8.99 3.17
CA ALA A 52 24.84 -8.75 2.18
C ALA A 52 24.31 -9.01 0.77
N GLY A 53 24.45 -8.02 -0.12
CA GLY A 53 23.97 -8.11 -1.50
C GLY A 53 22.52 -7.66 -1.73
N ASP A 54 21.70 -7.47 -0.68
CA ASP A 54 20.33 -6.96 -0.86
C ASP A 54 20.37 -5.45 -1.10
N LEU A 55 20.32 -5.07 -2.38
CA LEU A 55 20.36 -3.66 -2.79
C LEU A 55 19.04 -2.94 -2.48
N VAL A 56 17.91 -3.63 -2.63
CA VAL A 56 16.58 -3.03 -2.40
C VAL A 56 16.45 -2.67 -0.94
N ASP A 57 16.75 -3.59 -0.03
CA ASP A 57 16.67 -3.35 1.41
C ASP A 57 17.58 -2.19 1.85
N ARG A 58 18.82 -2.17 1.33
CA ARG A 58 19.78 -1.09 1.58
C ARG A 58 19.26 0.27 1.12
N ILE A 59 18.77 0.37 -0.12
CA ILE A 59 18.24 1.63 -0.67
C ILE A 59 17.01 2.07 0.13
N CYS A 60 16.05 1.18 0.37
CA CYS A 60 14.82 1.51 1.07
C CYS A 60 15.08 2.08 2.46
N ARG A 61 15.95 1.44 3.24
CA ARG A 61 16.35 1.93 4.57
C ARG A 61 17.13 3.23 4.49
N ALA A 62 18.12 3.32 3.59
CA ALA A 62 18.96 4.51 3.46
C ALA A 62 18.10 5.74 3.10
N VAL A 63 17.20 5.61 2.12
CA VAL A 63 16.31 6.68 1.71
C VAL A 63 15.32 7.05 2.83
N ASN A 64 14.73 6.06 3.51
CA ASN A 64 13.84 6.33 4.64
C ASN A 64 14.55 7.13 5.74
N PHE A 65 15.71 6.63 6.20
CA PHE A 65 16.45 7.25 7.29
C PHE A 65 17.01 8.63 6.91
N ALA A 66 17.50 8.79 5.69
CA ALA A 66 17.97 10.10 5.19
C ALA A 66 16.81 11.12 5.17
N CYS A 67 15.67 10.76 4.59
CA CYS A 67 14.50 11.64 4.52
C CYS A 67 13.91 11.92 5.91
N ARG A 68 14.01 10.99 6.86
CA ARG A 68 13.59 11.23 8.24
C ARG A 68 14.43 12.32 8.94
N GLN A 69 15.70 12.49 8.58
CA GLN A 69 16.55 13.53 9.17
C GLN A 69 16.22 14.94 8.69
N THR A 70 15.61 15.08 7.52
CA THR A 70 15.24 16.39 6.95
C THR A 70 13.93 16.93 7.50
N VAL A 71 13.17 16.13 8.26
CA VAL A 71 11.91 16.55 8.89
C VAL A 71 12.18 17.30 10.20
N VAL A 72 11.57 18.48 10.34
CA VAL A 72 11.63 19.30 11.56
C VAL A 72 11.22 18.46 12.79
N GLY A 73 11.98 18.59 13.89
CA GLY A 73 11.85 17.74 15.06
C GLY A 73 10.43 17.62 15.64
N SER A 74 9.64 18.70 15.62
CA SER A 74 8.25 18.68 16.09
C SER A 74 7.34 17.84 15.20
N VAL A 75 7.44 17.99 13.88
CA VAL A 75 6.68 17.17 12.92
C VAL A 75 7.13 15.71 13.03
N ARG A 76 8.45 15.48 13.08
CA ARG A 76 9.03 14.14 13.22
C ARG A 76 8.54 13.42 14.48
N ARG A 77 8.38 14.12 15.61
CA ARG A 77 7.79 13.56 16.84
C ARG A 77 6.29 13.30 16.71
N ALA A 78 5.56 14.19 16.03
CA ALA A 78 4.13 14.03 15.80
C ALA A 78 3.82 12.77 14.98
N VAL A 79 4.64 12.49 13.98
CA VAL A 79 4.45 11.36 13.03
C VAL A 79 5.40 10.19 13.28
N ALA A 80 6.08 10.16 14.43
CA ALA A 80 6.94 9.04 14.80
C ALA A 80 6.10 7.77 15.00
N LEU A 81 6.67 6.62 14.61
CA LEU A 81 6.08 5.32 14.89
C LEU A 81 5.83 5.16 16.39
N ARG A 82 4.62 4.71 16.77
CA ARG A 82 4.24 4.44 18.16
C ARG A 82 3.80 2.99 18.36
N ARG A 83 3.78 2.56 19.61
CA ARG A 83 3.10 1.32 19.99
C ARG A 83 1.60 1.57 20.00
N ALA A 84 0.83 0.63 19.46
CA ALA A 84 -0.62 0.70 19.53
C ALA A 84 -1.10 0.75 21.01
N PRO A 85 -2.12 1.55 21.34
CA PRO A 85 -2.65 1.60 22.69
C PRO A 85 -3.25 0.24 23.10
N GLU A 86 -3.13 -0.12 24.39
CA GLU A 86 -3.61 -1.41 24.92
C GLU A 86 -5.14 -1.47 25.12
N GLN A 87 -5.82 -0.31 25.12
CA GLN A 87 -7.26 -0.24 25.34
C GLN A 87 -8.03 -0.10 24.01
N PRO A 88 -9.20 -0.74 23.88
CA PRO A 88 -10.06 -0.58 22.70
C PRO A 88 -10.43 0.89 22.53
N GLY A 89 -10.32 1.37 21.29
CA GLY A 89 -10.52 2.77 20.94
C GLY A 89 -11.91 3.28 21.35
N GLU A 90 -11.98 4.57 21.69
CA GLU A 90 -13.24 5.27 21.91
C GLU A 90 -14.18 5.10 20.70
N ARG A 91 -15.49 5.04 20.93
CA ARG A 91 -16.48 4.97 19.84
C ARG A 91 -16.96 6.36 19.43
N GLY A 92 -17.57 6.45 18.25
CA GLY A 92 -18.16 7.69 17.75
C GLY A 92 -17.13 8.69 17.23
N PHE A 93 -17.42 9.99 17.32
CA PHE A 93 -16.59 11.04 16.73
C PHE A 93 -15.18 11.14 17.34
N ALA A 94 -15.05 10.90 18.64
CA ALA A 94 -13.75 10.90 19.32
C ALA A 94 -12.89 9.73 18.82
N GLY A 95 -13.48 8.54 18.67
CA GLY A 95 -12.87 7.39 18.01
C GLY A 95 -12.44 7.65 16.58
N PHE A 96 -13.32 8.29 15.80
CA PHE A 96 -12.99 8.73 14.44
C PHE A 96 -11.77 9.64 14.43
N LEU A 97 -11.75 10.70 15.24
CA LEU A 97 -10.62 11.64 15.28
C LEU A 97 -9.34 10.97 15.76
N ALA A 98 -9.41 10.10 16.77
CA ALA A 98 -8.26 9.37 17.28
C ALA A 98 -7.66 8.44 16.21
N LYS A 99 -8.50 7.66 15.51
CA LYS A 99 -8.09 6.73 14.45
C LYS A 99 -7.62 7.45 13.19
N ALA A 100 -8.22 8.61 12.90
CA ALA A 100 -7.78 9.47 11.82
C ALA A 100 -6.39 10.05 12.15
N THR A 101 -6.27 10.78 13.25
CA THR A 101 -5.04 11.52 13.61
C THR A 101 -3.95 10.65 14.22
N SER A 102 -4.16 9.34 14.31
CA SER A 102 -3.17 8.42 14.84
C SER A 102 -1.90 8.45 13.97
N PRO A 103 -0.72 8.60 14.60
CA PRO A 103 0.54 8.43 13.90
C PRO A 103 0.67 6.98 13.38
N PRO A 104 1.74 6.67 12.63
CA PRO A 104 2.08 5.29 12.34
C PRO A 104 2.15 4.47 13.64
N GLU A 105 1.54 3.29 13.68
CA GLU A 105 1.58 2.41 14.87
C GLU A 105 1.96 0.96 14.54
N LEU A 106 2.49 0.23 15.52
CA LEU A 106 2.61 -1.23 15.48
C LEU A 106 1.80 -1.89 16.62
N PRO A 107 0.90 -2.86 16.31
CA PRO A 107 0.48 -3.28 14.96
C PRO A 107 -0.17 -2.15 14.13
N PRO A 108 -0.17 -2.20 12.78
CA PRO A 108 -0.68 -1.13 11.93
C PRO A 108 -2.13 -0.74 12.22
N VAL A 109 -2.49 0.55 12.12
CA VAL A 109 -3.86 1.01 12.39
C VAL A 109 -4.79 0.62 11.22
N SER A 110 -5.97 0.09 11.53
CA SER A 110 -7.03 -0.05 10.53
C SER A 110 -7.52 1.34 10.13
N ARG A 111 -7.53 1.70 8.84
CA ARG A 111 -8.04 3.00 8.39
C ARG A 111 -8.96 2.77 7.20
N PRO A 112 -10.26 2.50 7.44
CA PRO A 112 -11.19 2.10 6.38
C PRO A 112 -11.38 3.24 5.35
N THR A 113 -11.81 2.87 4.14
CA THR A 113 -11.90 3.77 2.99
C THR A 113 -12.76 4.99 3.29
N TRP A 114 -13.92 4.79 3.95
CA TRP A 114 -14.79 5.89 4.35
C TRP A 114 -14.09 6.93 5.24
N LEU A 115 -13.23 6.50 6.16
CA LEU A 115 -12.52 7.38 7.08
C LEU A 115 -11.51 8.22 6.31
N VAL A 116 -10.75 7.58 5.42
CA VAL A 116 -9.76 8.26 4.59
C VAL A 116 -10.43 9.30 3.69
N ILE A 117 -11.56 8.95 3.03
CA ILE A 117 -12.30 9.89 2.19
C ILE A 117 -12.85 11.06 3.03
N ALA A 118 -13.52 10.77 4.16
CA ALA A 118 -14.13 11.78 5.01
C ALA A 118 -13.12 12.84 5.50
N ALA A 119 -11.89 12.42 5.79
CA ALA A 119 -10.83 13.34 6.21
C ALA A 119 -10.06 13.98 5.03
N SER A 120 -10.03 13.34 3.85
CA SER A 120 -9.32 13.85 2.67
C SER A 120 -10.09 14.89 1.87
N VAL A 121 -11.42 14.79 1.78
CA VAL A 121 -12.23 15.75 1.03
C VAL A 121 -12.12 17.18 1.60
N PRO A 122 -12.26 17.41 2.93
CA PRO A 122 -12.15 18.76 3.48
C PRO A 122 -10.74 19.35 3.42
N THR A 123 -9.71 18.51 3.29
CA THR A 123 -8.30 18.90 3.31
C THR A 123 -7.65 18.95 1.93
N LEU A 124 -8.45 18.85 0.85
CA LEU A 124 -7.98 18.81 -0.54
C LEU A 124 -6.85 17.77 -0.74
N LEU A 125 -7.05 16.55 -0.25
CA LEU A 125 -6.09 15.43 -0.27
C LEU A 125 -4.86 15.60 0.64
N GLY A 126 -4.74 16.70 1.39
CA GLY A 126 -3.66 16.86 2.36
C GLY A 126 -3.63 15.72 3.38
N TRP A 127 -4.82 15.32 3.84
CA TRP A 127 -4.98 14.17 4.72
C TRP A 127 -4.63 12.84 4.06
N TYR A 128 -4.97 12.67 2.78
CA TYR A 128 -4.61 11.47 2.03
C TYR A 128 -3.09 11.28 2.02
N GLY A 129 -2.32 12.37 1.90
CA GLY A 129 -0.86 12.34 2.06
C GLY A 129 -0.42 11.81 3.42
N PHE A 130 -1.03 12.27 4.51
CA PHE A 130 -0.75 11.77 5.87
C PHE A 130 -1.10 10.29 6.05
N TYR A 131 -2.25 9.86 5.53
CA TYR A 131 -2.63 8.46 5.49
C TYR A 131 -1.58 7.62 4.74
N LYS A 132 -1.19 8.04 3.52
CA LYS A 132 -0.23 7.32 2.67
C LYS A 132 1.13 7.21 3.34
N PHE A 133 1.57 8.30 3.96
CA PHE A 133 2.77 8.31 4.80
C PHE A 133 2.66 7.25 5.90
N SER A 134 1.57 7.25 6.65
CA SER A 134 1.41 6.37 7.81
C SER A 134 1.38 4.90 7.42
N THR A 135 0.60 4.53 6.41
CA THR A 135 0.53 3.16 5.90
C THR A 135 1.88 2.64 5.39
N GLU A 136 2.61 3.45 4.63
CA GLU A 136 3.94 3.03 4.13
C GLU A 136 4.94 2.84 5.28
N GLU A 137 4.92 3.74 6.26
CA GLU A 137 5.80 3.67 7.43
C GLU A 137 5.46 2.45 8.30
N GLU A 138 4.17 2.20 8.56
CA GLU A 138 3.70 1.00 9.29
C GLU A 138 4.15 -0.28 8.59
N LEU A 139 3.98 -0.39 7.28
CA LEU A 139 4.39 -1.57 6.52
C LEU A 139 5.92 -1.73 6.47
N PHE A 140 6.67 -0.64 6.36
CA PHE A 140 8.14 -0.68 6.41
C PHE A 140 8.63 -1.27 7.72
N TRP A 141 8.11 -0.79 8.84
CA TRP A 141 8.50 -1.30 10.15
C TRP A 141 7.94 -2.69 10.43
N GLU A 142 6.76 -3.02 9.93
CA GLU A 142 6.23 -4.38 10.05
C GLU A 142 7.11 -5.39 9.31
N GLU A 143 7.50 -5.12 8.06
CA GLU A 143 8.37 -6.01 7.27
C GLU A 143 9.73 -6.22 7.91
N LEU A 144 10.33 -5.13 8.39
CA LEU A 144 11.57 -5.22 9.14
C LEU A 144 11.41 -6.13 10.36
N ARG A 145 10.24 -6.09 11.02
CA ARG A 145 9.98 -6.82 12.27
C ARG A 145 9.74 -8.30 12.04
N THR A 146 9.03 -8.63 10.97
CA THR A 146 8.63 -10.01 10.67
C THR A 146 9.67 -10.74 9.84
N THR A 147 10.29 -10.05 8.87
CA THR A 147 11.20 -10.67 7.88
C THR A 147 12.65 -10.22 8.02
N GLY A 148 12.91 -9.13 8.76
CA GLY A 148 14.25 -8.53 8.84
C GLY A 148 14.66 -7.76 7.58
N ARG A 149 13.77 -7.57 6.60
CA ARG A 149 14.04 -7.00 5.28
C ARG A 149 12.97 -5.98 4.90
N ALA A 150 13.36 -4.80 4.41
CA ALA A 150 12.44 -3.81 3.85
C ALA A 150 12.33 -3.97 2.33
N THR A 151 11.10 -4.00 1.82
CA THR A 151 10.81 -4.02 0.39
C THR A 151 10.21 -2.72 -0.13
N GLY A 152 9.83 -1.81 0.78
CA GLY A 152 9.42 -0.43 0.48
C GLY A 152 10.21 0.58 1.28
N CYS A 153 10.24 1.84 0.84
CA CYS A 153 11.04 2.91 1.47
C CYS A 153 10.36 3.56 2.69
N GLY A 154 9.24 3.02 3.18
CA GLY A 154 8.44 3.60 4.26
C GLY A 154 7.81 4.95 3.91
N GLY A 155 7.17 5.58 4.90
CA GLY A 155 6.48 6.86 4.72
C GLY A 155 7.46 7.98 4.41
N TYR A 156 8.55 8.06 5.18
CA TYR A 156 9.59 9.07 4.97
C TYR A 156 10.23 8.91 3.59
N GLY A 157 10.64 7.70 3.23
CA GLY A 157 11.38 7.48 1.99
C GLY A 157 10.49 7.44 0.74
N THR A 158 9.18 7.23 0.87
CA THR A 158 8.27 7.24 -0.29
C THR A 158 7.70 8.64 -0.54
N LEU A 159 7.15 9.28 0.48
CA LEU A 159 6.42 10.54 0.29
C LEU A 159 7.33 11.77 0.24
N LEU A 160 8.37 11.86 1.10
CA LEU A 160 9.17 13.08 1.18
C LEU A 160 10.01 13.36 -0.06
N PRO A 161 10.65 12.38 -0.74
CA PRO A 161 11.33 12.66 -2.00
C PRO A 161 10.39 13.26 -3.05
N PHE A 162 9.15 12.78 -3.13
CA PHE A 162 8.13 13.35 -4.00
C PHE A 162 7.78 14.80 -3.60
N VAL A 163 7.50 15.04 -2.32
CA VAL A 163 7.17 16.38 -1.82
C VAL A 163 8.33 17.36 -2.07
N TYR A 164 9.57 16.98 -1.77
CA TYR A 164 10.74 17.82 -2.04
C TYR A 164 10.94 18.07 -3.53
N ALA A 165 10.78 17.05 -4.36
CA ALA A 165 10.89 17.19 -5.79
C ALA A 165 9.86 18.16 -6.37
N VAL A 166 8.60 18.09 -5.91
CA VAL A 166 7.54 19.01 -6.31
C VAL A 166 7.80 20.43 -5.80
N LEU A 167 8.19 20.60 -4.54
CA LEU A 167 8.42 21.92 -3.95
C LEU A 167 9.64 22.63 -4.56
N LEU A 168 10.77 21.93 -4.63
CA LEU A 168 12.01 22.48 -5.20
C LEU A 168 11.88 22.67 -6.71
N GLY A 169 11.25 21.71 -7.40
CA GLY A 169 11.00 21.80 -8.84
C GLY A 169 10.03 22.92 -9.17
N GLY A 170 8.90 23.02 -8.45
CA GLY A 170 7.93 24.10 -8.63
C GLY A 170 8.51 25.47 -8.32
N ALA A 171 9.25 25.62 -7.22
CA ALA A 171 9.96 26.87 -6.92
C ALA A 171 11.01 27.21 -7.98
N GLY A 172 11.75 26.21 -8.48
CA GLY A 172 12.69 26.37 -9.59
C GLY A 172 12.01 26.85 -10.87
N GLN A 173 10.83 26.32 -11.20
CA GLN A 173 10.05 26.76 -12.36
C GLN A 173 9.63 28.22 -12.22
N LEU A 174 9.12 28.61 -11.05
CA LEU A 174 8.75 29.99 -10.76
C LEU A 174 9.95 30.95 -10.83
N ALA A 175 11.14 30.48 -10.48
CA ALA A 175 12.39 31.23 -10.55
C ALA A 175 13.09 31.17 -11.93
N GLY A 176 12.53 30.46 -12.92
CA GLY A 176 13.14 30.30 -14.25
C GLY A 176 14.39 29.42 -14.28
N VAL A 177 14.60 28.55 -13.28
CA VAL A 177 15.73 27.62 -13.22
C VAL A 177 15.51 26.48 -14.21
N HIS A 178 16.45 26.33 -15.15
CA HIS A 178 16.43 25.28 -16.16
C HIS A 178 16.55 23.88 -15.53
N GLY A 179 15.75 22.91 -15.98
CA GLY A 179 15.76 21.53 -15.48
C GLY A 179 14.92 21.30 -14.22
N SER A 180 14.25 22.34 -13.70
CA SER A 180 13.36 22.25 -12.53
C SER A 180 12.13 21.37 -12.80
N GLU A 181 11.67 21.30 -14.05
CA GLU A 181 10.68 20.36 -14.56
C GLU A 181 11.11 18.89 -14.41
N THR A 182 12.39 18.60 -14.66
CA THR A 182 12.92 17.23 -14.52
C THR A 182 12.83 16.76 -13.08
N LEU A 183 12.98 17.67 -12.11
CA LEU A 183 12.83 17.33 -10.71
C LEU A 183 11.39 16.93 -10.38
N VAL A 184 10.40 17.69 -10.85
CA VAL A 184 8.97 17.35 -10.68
C VAL A 184 8.64 16.01 -11.34
N GLU A 185 9.14 15.78 -12.55
CA GLU A 185 8.97 14.50 -13.26
C GLU A 185 9.58 13.32 -12.49
N ALA A 186 10.80 13.49 -11.95
CA ALA A 186 11.47 12.48 -11.15
C ALA A 186 10.70 12.19 -9.85
N GLY A 187 10.17 13.21 -9.18
CA GLY A 187 9.28 13.05 -8.03
C GLY A 187 8.02 12.26 -8.39
N SER A 188 7.40 12.59 -9.52
CA SER A 188 6.20 11.91 -10.02
C SER A 188 6.47 10.44 -10.34
N ALA A 189 7.60 10.14 -10.98
CA ALA A 189 8.03 8.77 -11.23
C ALA A 189 8.32 8.01 -9.92
N TRP A 190 8.91 8.66 -8.92
CA TRP A 190 9.20 8.07 -7.62
C TRP A 190 7.93 7.67 -6.87
N ILE A 191 6.95 8.56 -6.75
CA ILE A 191 5.70 8.24 -6.04
C ILE A 191 4.91 7.14 -6.77
N LEU A 192 4.95 7.13 -8.10
CA LEU A 192 4.33 6.09 -8.92
C LEU A 192 4.99 4.72 -8.74
N ALA A 193 6.33 4.66 -8.72
CA ALA A 193 7.07 3.43 -8.42
C ALA A 193 6.74 2.92 -6.99
N GLY A 194 6.64 3.84 -6.02
CA GLY A 194 6.19 3.53 -4.68
C GLY A 194 4.77 2.95 -4.66
N GLN A 195 3.85 3.50 -5.47
CA GLN A 195 2.47 3.02 -5.58
C GLN A 195 2.39 1.60 -6.17
N VAL A 196 3.11 1.34 -7.26
CA VAL A 196 3.19 0.00 -7.86
C VAL A 196 3.72 -1.02 -6.85
N ASN A 197 4.78 -0.67 -6.11
CA ASN A 197 5.34 -1.54 -5.09
C ASN A 197 4.37 -1.78 -3.94
N LEU A 198 3.65 -0.75 -3.48
CA LEU A 198 2.62 -0.87 -2.46
C LEU A 198 1.50 -1.83 -2.88
N TYR A 199 1.02 -1.74 -4.13
CA TYR A 199 0.00 -2.67 -4.64
C TYR A 199 0.51 -4.11 -4.68
N ARG A 200 1.77 -4.34 -5.08
CA ARG A 200 2.39 -5.67 -5.03
C ARG A 200 2.44 -6.21 -3.59
N ARG A 201 2.84 -5.38 -2.63
CA ARG A 201 2.92 -5.76 -1.22
C ARG A 201 1.56 -6.12 -0.63
N VAL A 202 0.51 -5.35 -0.96
CA VAL A 202 -0.86 -5.68 -0.53
C VAL A 202 -1.30 -7.03 -1.10
N ASN A 203 -0.99 -7.33 -2.37
CA ASN A 203 -1.28 -8.64 -2.95
C ASN A 203 -0.54 -9.77 -2.24
N GLU A 204 0.74 -9.59 -1.90
CA GLU A 204 1.54 -10.56 -1.17
C GLU A 204 0.93 -10.84 0.21
N LEU A 205 0.51 -9.78 0.92
CA LEU A 205 -0.15 -9.88 2.22
C LEU A 205 -1.52 -10.57 2.16
N CYS A 206 -2.29 -10.37 1.08
CA CYS A 206 -3.54 -11.12 0.86
C CYS A 206 -3.24 -12.59 0.54
N ALA A 207 -2.22 -12.86 -0.28
CA ALA A 207 -1.84 -14.23 -0.65
C ALA A 207 -1.35 -15.05 0.55
N GLU A 208 -0.63 -14.44 1.50
CA GLU A 208 -0.22 -15.07 2.77
C GLU A 208 -1.41 -15.57 3.60
N ARG A 209 -2.60 -14.99 3.42
CA ARG A 209 -3.86 -15.39 4.06
C ARG A 209 -4.69 -16.37 3.23
N GLY A 210 -4.18 -16.81 2.09
CA GLY A 210 -4.91 -17.63 1.12
C GLY A 210 -5.97 -16.86 0.33
N GLU A 211 -5.95 -15.53 0.36
CA GLU A 211 -6.86 -14.68 -0.44
C GLU A 211 -6.29 -14.47 -1.85
N GLN A 212 -7.17 -14.21 -2.82
CA GLN A 212 -6.74 -13.84 -4.18
C GLN A 212 -6.11 -12.43 -4.17
N PRO A 213 -5.12 -12.15 -5.04
CA PRO A 213 -4.52 -10.82 -5.15
C PRO A 213 -5.57 -9.80 -5.62
N PRO A 214 -5.95 -8.83 -4.77
CA PRO A 214 -7.07 -7.95 -5.10
C PRO A 214 -6.69 -6.81 -6.04
N LEU A 215 -5.41 -6.53 -6.23
CA LEU A 215 -4.94 -5.37 -6.99
C LEU A 215 -4.16 -5.79 -8.24
N TYR A 216 -4.37 -5.08 -9.34
CA TYR A 216 -3.49 -5.15 -10.49
C TYR A 216 -2.44 -4.05 -10.35
N ALA A 217 -1.21 -4.39 -9.94
CA ALA A 217 -0.19 -3.39 -9.60
C ALA A 217 0.11 -2.40 -10.74
N TRP A 218 0.04 -2.85 -12.00
CA TRP A 218 0.24 -2.01 -13.18
C TRP A 218 -0.89 -0.99 -13.41
N TRP A 219 -2.06 -1.13 -12.77
CA TRP A 219 -3.15 -0.15 -12.87
C TRP A 219 -2.81 1.17 -12.19
N ALA A 220 -1.75 1.23 -11.38
CA ALA A 220 -1.20 2.50 -10.91
C ALA A 220 -0.81 3.43 -12.08
N LEU A 221 -0.51 2.86 -13.26
CA LEU A 221 -0.13 3.60 -14.46
C LEU A 221 -1.33 4.08 -15.29
N LEU A 222 -2.55 3.66 -14.95
CA LEU A 222 -3.75 4.05 -15.69
C LEU A 222 -4.17 5.48 -15.35
N PRO A 223 -4.80 6.20 -16.28
CA PRO A 223 -5.26 7.55 -15.99
C PRO A 223 -6.40 7.55 -14.96
N PRO A 224 -6.58 8.66 -14.23
CA PRO A 224 -7.80 8.88 -13.47
C PRO A 224 -9.06 8.69 -14.33
N PRO A 225 -10.12 8.05 -13.80
CA PRO A 225 -10.30 7.66 -12.39
C PRO A 225 -9.86 6.22 -12.03
N ILE A 226 -9.21 5.48 -12.94
CA ILE A 226 -8.95 4.04 -12.73
C ILE A 226 -7.88 3.81 -11.67
N ASP A 227 -6.83 4.63 -11.63
CA ASP A 227 -5.81 4.60 -10.58
C ASP A 227 -6.41 4.81 -9.17
N LEU A 228 -7.38 5.73 -9.06
CA LEU A 228 -8.11 6.02 -7.83
C LEU A 228 -8.89 4.79 -7.36
N ILE A 229 -9.58 4.08 -8.26
CA ILE A 229 -10.30 2.84 -7.94
C ILE A 229 -9.37 1.82 -7.26
N VAL A 230 -8.18 1.60 -7.81
CA VAL A 230 -7.21 0.65 -7.23
C VAL A 230 -6.65 1.16 -5.92
N GLY A 231 -6.45 2.47 -5.81
CA GLY A 231 -6.11 3.13 -4.55
C GLY A 231 -7.14 2.83 -3.46
N LEU A 232 -8.43 3.00 -3.75
CA LEU A 232 -9.51 2.72 -2.79
C LEU A 232 -9.57 1.23 -2.41
N ARG A 233 -9.38 0.32 -3.39
CA ARG A 233 -9.27 -1.13 -3.11
C ARG A 233 -8.14 -1.40 -2.13
N GLN A 234 -6.96 -0.80 -2.36
CA GLN A 234 -5.81 -0.93 -1.48
C GLN A 234 -6.14 -0.46 -0.04
N LEU A 235 -6.87 0.65 0.13
CA LEU A 235 -7.31 1.13 1.45
C LEU A 235 -8.14 0.06 2.17
N HIS A 236 -9.15 -0.47 1.49
CA HIS A 236 -10.08 -1.44 2.06
C HIS A 236 -9.37 -2.72 2.54
N PHE A 237 -8.58 -3.35 1.67
CA PHE A 237 -7.90 -4.61 2.00
C PHE A 237 -6.86 -4.44 3.11
N LEU A 238 -6.13 -3.32 3.14
CA LEU A 238 -5.21 -3.00 4.22
C LEU A 238 -5.95 -2.75 5.54
N ALA A 239 -7.05 -1.98 5.52
CA ALA A 239 -7.83 -1.71 6.72
C ALA A 239 -8.39 -3.00 7.34
N LYS A 240 -8.90 -3.91 6.50
CA LYS A 240 -9.40 -5.23 6.92
C LYS A 240 -8.29 -6.10 7.51
N ARG A 241 -7.12 -6.13 6.87
CA ARG A 241 -5.93 -6.85 7.39
C ARG A 241 -5.47 -6.29 8.73
N ASN A 242 -5.38 -4.97 8.83
CA ASN A 242 -4.89 -4.29 10.03
C ASN A 242 -5.84 -4.46 11.22
N ALA A 243 -7.17 -4.46 10.99
CA ALA A 243 -8.14 -4.80 12.03
C ALA A 243 -7.89 -6.22 12.57
N ALA A 244 -7.75 -7.21 11.67
CA ALA A 244 -7.44 -8.59 12.05
C ALA A 244 -6.09 -8.71 12.79
N ALA A 245 -5.05 -7.98 12.35
CA ALA A 245 -3.74 -7.98 12.99
C ALA A 245 -3.75 -7.38 14.41
N ARG A 246 -4.74 -6.52 14.71
CA ARG A 246 -4.96 -5.95 16.05
C ARG A 246 -5.93 -6.77 16.90
N GLY A 247 -6.53 -7.83 16.36
CA GLY A 247 -7.64 -8.52 17.02
C GLY A 247 -8.90 -7.67 17.17
N GLU A 248 -9.04 -6.63 16.34
CA GLU A 248 -10.24 -5.80 16.27
C GLU A 248 -11.30 -6.50 15.39
N ASP A 249 -12.57 -6.43 15.82
CA ASP A 249 -13.69 -6.80 14.96
C ASP A 249 -13.77 -5.85 13.76
N TRP A 250 -14.02 -6.41 12.58
CA TRP A 250 -14.22 -5.60 11.38
C TRP A 250 -15.59 -4.90 11.42
N GLU A 251 -15.57 -3.60 11.67
CA GLU A 251 -16.78 -2.76 11.74
C GLU A 251 -17.43 -2.45 10.38
N GLY A 252 -16.81 -2.89 9.29
CA GLY A 252 -17.28 -2.62 7.93
C GLY A 252 -16.69 -1.38 7.29
N ASP A 253 -16.91 -1.27 5.98
CA ASP A 253 -16.51 -0.12 5.18
C ASP A 253 -17.63 0.29 4.24
N ALA A 254 -18.49 1.21 4.69
CA ALA A 254 -19.68 1.60 3.96
C ALA A 254 -19.39 2.09 2.53
N VAL A 255 -18.22 2.71 2.30
CA VAL A 255 -17.81 3.11 0.95
C VAL A 255 -17.51 1.88 0.08
N ALA A 256 -16.70 0.95 0.59
CA ALA A 256 -16.22 -0.17 -0.19
C ALA A 256 -17.21 -1.35 -0.30
N GLU A 257 -18.07 -1.54 0.69
CA GLU A 257 -18.96 -2.69 0.82
C GLU A 257 -20.39 -2.37 0.41
N ARG A 258 -20.82 -1.12 0.56
CA ARG A 258 -22.20 -0.69 0.25
C ARG A 258 -22.24 0.24 -0.95
N LEU A 259 -21.52 1.37 -0.90
CA LEU A 259 -21.65 2.41 -1.94
C LEU A 259 -21.01 2.02 -3.28
N PHE A 260 -19.85 1.37 -3.23
CA PHE A 260 -19.07 0.97 -4.41
C PHE A 260 -18.53 -0.47 -4.23
N PRO A 261 -19.39 -1.50 -4.39
CA PRO A 261 -19.04 -2.90 -4.07
C PRO A 261 -17.82 -3.45 -4.83
N PHE A 262 -17.52 -2.91 -6.01
CA PHE A 262 -16.30 -3.26 -6.73
C PHE A 262 -15.01 -2.97 -5.96
N ILE A 263 -15.04 -2.16 -4.90
CA ILE A 263 -13.87 -1.88 -4.06
C ILE A 263 -13.56 -3.07 -3.14
N SER A 264 -14.59 -3.69 -2.56
CA SER A 264 -14.43 -4.84 -1.66
C SER A 264 -14.41 -6.20 -2.37
N ALA A 265 -14.73 -6.24 -3.67
CA ALA A 265 -14.73 -7.47 -4.46
C ALA A 265 -13.39 -8.23 -4.36
N PRO A 266 -13.38 -9.55 -4.09
CA PRO A 266 -12.14 -10.32 -3.90
C PRO A 266 -11.19 -10.26 -5.10
N ARG A 267 -11.76 -10.21 -6.30
CA ARG A 267 -11.06 -9.98 -7.56
C ARG A 267 -11.86 -9.02 -8.41
N PHE A 268 -11.14 -8.15 -9.12
CA PHE A 268 -11.74 -7.09 -9.92
C PHE A 268 -10.96 -6.86 -11.21
N THR A 269 -11.50 -7.32 -12.33
CA THR A 269 -10.96 -7.07 -13.67
C THR A 269 -11.73 -5.96 -14.38
N LEU A 270 -11.10 -5.28 -15.34
CA LEU A 270 -11.80 -4.31 -16.21
C LEU A 270 -12.96 -4.96 -16.97
N ARG A 271 -12.83 -6.25 -17.30
CA ARG A 271 -13.89 -7.03 -17.92
C ARG A 271 -15.07 -7.24 -16.97
N GLU A 272 -14.82 -7.67 -15.73
CA GLU A 272 -15.88 -7.80 -14.72
C GLU A 272 -16.55 -6.46 -14.44
N PHE A 273 -15.77 -5.37 -14.36
CA PHE A 273 -16.33 -4.04 -14.28
C PHE A 273 -17.26 -3.76 -15.45
N ALA A 274 -16.80 -3.92 -16.70
CA ALA A 274 -17.65 -3.66 -17.86
C ALA A 274 -18.90 -4.56 -17.92
N ARG A 275 -18.83 -5.80 -17.42
CA ARG A 275 -19.93 -6.77 -17.50
C ARG A 275 -20.93 -6.72 -16.36
N ARG A 276 -20.55 -6.24 -15.17
CA ARG A 276 -21.37 -6.36 -13.96
C ARG A 276 -21.72 -4.99 -13.41
N PRO A 277 -22.73 -4.30 -13.98
CA PRO A 277 -23.18 -3.02 -13.43
C PRO A 277 -23.59 -3.12 -11.96
N SER A 278 -24.09 -4.28 -11.54
CA SER A 278 -24.47 -4.57 -10.16
C SER A 278 -23.39 -4.29 -9.11
N ILE A 279 -22.10 -4.34 -9.49
CA ILE A 279 -21.00 -4.06 -8.55
C ILE A 279 -20.53 -2.60 -8.59
N TRP A 280 -21.07 -1.74 -9.46
CA TRP A 280 -20.58 -0.36 -9.63
C TRP A 280 -20.98 0.53 -8.47
N PHE A 281 -22.28 0.57 -8.19
CA PHE A 281 -22.86 1.47 -7.21
C PHE A 281 -23.95 0.75 -6.42
N TRP A 282 -24.28 1.29 -5.24
CA TRP A 282 -25.40 0.77 -4.44
C TRP A 282 -26.75 0.80 -5.17
N PHE A 283 -26.97 1.75 -6.08
CA PHE A 283 -28.24 1.89 -6.81
C PHE A 283 -28.31 1.03 -8.08
N THR A 284 -27.21 0.41 -8.49
CA THR A 284 -27.18 -0.55 -9.59
C THR A 284 -27.38 -1.98 -9.11
N ASP A 285 -27.59 -2.20 -7.81
CA ASP A 285 -27.92 -3.50 -7.25
C ASP A 285 -29.15 -4.09 -7.96
N GLY A 286 -29.02 -5.29 -8.50
CA GLY A 286 -30.07 -5.94 -9.31
C GLY A 286 -30.07 -5.61 -10.81
N VAL A 287 -29.19 -4.74 -11.31
CA VAL A 287 -29.00 -4.57 -12.77
C VAL A 287 -28.39 -5.86 -13.34
N PRO A 288 -29.02 -6.50 -14.35
CA PRO A 288 -28.50 -7.73 -14.95
C PRO A 288 -27.11 -7.55 -15.54
N ASP A 289 -26.33 -8.63 -15.54
CA ASP A 289 -25.03 -8.65 -16.18
C ASP A 289 -25.17 -8.42 -17.69
N ILE A 290 -24.22 -7.65 -18.22
CA ILE A 290 -24.14 -7.32 -19.63
C ILE A 290 -23.50 -8.51 -20.36
N ASP A 291 -24.29 -9.15 -21.22
CA ASP A 291 -23.86 -10.26 -22.05
C ASP A 291 -23.35 -9.79 -23.41
N TRP A 292 -22.11 -9.28 -23.43
CA TRP A 292 -21.42 -8.97 -24.68
C TRP A 292 -20.52 -10.14 -25.09
N ALA A 293 -20.76 -10.70 -26.28
CA ALA A 293 -20.06 -11.86 -26.79
C ALA A 293 -18.52 -11.74 -26.76
N TRP A 294 -17.98 -10.55 -27.05
CA TRP A 294 -16.53 -10.29 -27.03
C TRP A 294 -15.94 -10.16 -25.60
N LEU A 295 -16.78 -10.06 -24.58
CA LEU A 295 -16.42 -10.05 -23.17
C LEU A 295 -16.63 -11.42 -22.47
N GLN A 296 -16.97 -12.48 -23.21
CA GLN A 296 -17.05 -13.83 -22.64
C GLN A 296 -15.65 -14.46 -22.46
N GLU A 297 -15.45 -15.22 -21.37
CA GLU A 297 -14.21 -15.99 -21.19
C GLU A 297 -14.10 -17.02 -22.31
N VAL A 298 -13.00 -16.95 -23.07
CA VAL A 298 -12.59 -18.09 -23.87
C VAL A 298 -12.21 -19.13 -22.84
N ALA A 299 -13.05 -20.15 -22.65
CA ALA A 299 -12.71 -21.26 -21.79
C ALA A 299 -11.30 -21.74 -22.19
N PRO A 300 -10.38 -21.96 -21.23
CA PRO A 300 -9.11 -22.56 -21.58
C PRO A 300 -9.40 -23.87 -22.31
N GLU A 301 -8.92 -24.00 -23.55
CA GLU A 301 -9.00 -25.29 -24.24
C GLU A 301 -8.32 -26.35 -23.37
N PRO A 302 -8.94 -27.52 -23.21
CA PRO A 302 -8.44 -28.58 -22.34
C PRO A 302 -7.05 -29.10 -22.75
#